data_AF-A0A3R7I5Y3-F1
#
_entry.id   AF-A0A3R7I5Y3-F1
#
_cell.length_a   1.000
_cell.length_b   1.000
_cell.length_c   1.000
_cell.angle_alpha   90.00
_cell.angle_beta   90.00
_cell.angle_gamma   90.00
#
_symmetry.space_group_name_H-M   'P 1'
#
loop_
_entity.id
_entity.type
_entity.pdbx_description
1 polymer ?
#
loop_
_entity_poly.entity_id
_entity_poly.type
_entity_poly.pdbx_seq_one_letter_code
_entity_poly.pdbx_strand_id
1 'polypeptide(L)'
;MPKELVAVAPGEVAIREYEEPLLAPNQVRIKSELSAEKHGTTMSIYRGISPLSDKRYDSELGLFLPKSHAGGWTASFPMKLGNITVGTVTEFTVICRLERPIRLTRKPLILRRKH
;
A
#
# COMPACT_ATOMS: atom_id res chain seq x y z
N MET A 1 -12.39 10.72 13.21
CA MET A 1 -12.20 9.69 12.17
C MET A 1 -10.81 9.83 11.58
N PRO A 2 -10.15 8.76 11.15
CA PRO A 2 -8.82 8.83 10.57
C PRO A 2 -8.88 9.54 9.20
N LYS A 3 -7.76 10.16 8.83
CA LYS A 3 -7.64 10.96 7.60
C LYS A 3 -6.58 10.37 6.68
N GLU A 4 -6.81 10.48 5.38
CA GLU A 4 -5.86 10.07 4.34
C GLU A 4 -5.65 11.19 3.31
N LEU A 5 -4.44 11.24 2.75
CA LEU A 5 -4.12 12.10 1.60
C LEU A 5 -4.44 11.32 0.32
N VAL A 6 -5.29 11.90 -0.53
CA VAL A 6 -5.68 11.30 -1.80
C VAL A 6 -5.48 12.28 -2.93
N ALA A 7 -5.07 11.79 -4.09
CA ALA A 7 -5.24 12.53 -5.33
C ALA A 7 -6.64 12.25 -5.86
N VAL A 8 -7.45 13.30 -6.02
CA VAL A 8 -8.85 13.19 -6.48
C VAL A 8 -8.98 13.36 -7.99
N ALA A 9 -8.00 14.03 -8.59
CA ALA A 9 -7.84 14.23 -10.03
C ALA A 9 -6.34 14.47 -10.33
N PRO A 10 -5.93 14.48 -11.60
CA PRO A 10 -4.57 14.84 -11.98
C PRO A 10 -4.15 16.20 -11.40
N GLY A 11 -3.08 16.21 -10.60
CA GLY A 11 -2.55 17.43 -9.98
C GLY A 11 -3.36 17.97 -8.79
N GLU A 12 -4.43 17.28 -8.37
CA GLU A 12 -5.33 17.74 -7.32
C GLU A 12 -5.32 16.78 -6.12
N VAL A 13 -5.04 17.32 -4.93
CA VAL A 13 -4.99 16.56 -3.68
C VAL A 13 -6.04 17.03 -2.69
N ALA A 14 -6.59 16.08 -1.95
CA ALA A 14 -7.49 16.34 -0.84
C ALA A 14 -7.11 15.48 0.37
N ILE A 15 -7.36 16.03 1.56
CA ILE A 15 -7.40 15.26 2.79
C ILE A 15 -8.85 14.85 3.01
N ARG A 16 -9.12 13.55 3.11
CA ARG A 16 -10.47 13.05 3.41
C ARG A 16 -10.48 12.15 4.62
N GLU A 17 -11.64 12.09 5.28
CA GLU A 17 -11.89 11.11 6.32
C GLU A 17 -12.22 9.76 5.69
N TYR A 18 -11.85 8.68 6.37
CA TYR A 18 -12.17 7.32 5.97
C TYR A 18 -12.56 6.46 7.17
N GLU A 19 -13.24 5.37 6.90
CA GLU A 19 -13.54 4.36 7.91
C GLU A 19 -12.45 3.30 7.93
N GLU A 20 -11.93 3.00 9.12
CA GLU A 20 -10.97 1.92 9.29
C GLU A 20 -11.66 0.56 9.09
N PRO A 21 -11.29 -0.22 8.06
CA PRO A 21 -11.87 -1.54 7.86
C PRO A 21 -11.42 -2.48 8.99
N LEU A 22 -12.24 -3.49 9.28
CA LEU A 22 -11.85 -4.58 10.18
C LEU A 22 -10.56 -5.24 9.68
N LEU A 23 -9.67 -5.59 10.61
CA LEU A 23 -8.44 -6.28 10.26
C LEU A 23 -8.76 -7.72 9.81
N ALA A 24 -8.33 -8.06 8.60
CA ALA A 24 -8.36 -9.43 8.13
C ALA A 24 -7.26 -10.27 8.82
N PRO A 25 -7.33 -11.61 8.73
CA PRO A 25 -6.24 -12.47 9.17
C PRO A 25 -4.90 -12.09 8.53
N ASN A 26 -3.80 -12.19 9.29
CA ASN A 26 -2.44 -11.81 8.89
C ASN A 26 -2.25 -10.32 8.54
N GLN A 27 -3.07 -9.43 9.08
CA GLN A 27 -2.92 -7.99 8.93
C GLN A 27 -2.54 -7.32 10.25
N VAL A 28 -1.87 -6.17 10.12
CA VAL A 28 -1.59 -5.24 11.21
C VAL A 28 -2.14 -3.87 10.87
N ARG A 29 -2.60 -3.14 11.88
CA ARG A 29 -2.92 -1.72 11.78
C ARG A 29 -1.73 -0.92 12.29
N ILE A 30 -1.29 0.04 11.47
CA ILE A 30 -0.21 0.95 11.81
C ILE A 30 -0.81 2.35 11.85
N LYS A 31 -0.66 3.04 12.98
CA LYS A 31 -0.90 4.48 13.07
C LYS A 31 0.34 5.18 12.51
N SER A 32 0.22 5.76 11.32
CA SER A 32 1.30 6.53 10.70
C SER A 32 1.71 7.71 11.59
N GLU A 33 3.02 7.88 11.78
CA GLU A 33 3.64 9.05 12.41
C GLU A 33 4.32 9.92 11.37
N LEU A 34 4.96 9.29 10.38
CA LEU A 34 5.57 9.94 9.23
C LEU A 34 5.27 9.14 7.97
N SER A 35 4.85 9.83 6.92
CA SER A 35 4.64 9.23 5.60
C SER A 35 5.29 10.09 4.52
N ALA A 36 5.71 9.43 3.45
CA ALA A 36 6.28 10.07 2.27
C ALA A 36 5.76 9.40 1.00
N GLU A 37 5.82 10.14 -0.09
CA GLU A 37 5.59 9.61 -1.42
C GLU A 37 6.88 9.48 -2.20
N LYS A 38 7.15 8.28 -2.72
CA LYS A 38 8.24 8.10 -3.69
C LYS A 38 7.78 8.66 -5.04
N HIS A 39 8.53 9.63 -5.55
CA HIS A 39 8.28 10.34 -6.81
C HIS A 39 8.42 9.50 -8.10
N GLY A 40 8.53 8.17 -8.04
CA GLY A 40 8.75 7.32 -9.21
C GLY A 40 7.53 7.29 -10.15
N THR A 41 7.00 6.10 -10.40
CA THR A 41 5.79 5.95 -11.22
C THR A 41 4.62 6.81 -10.70
N THR A 42 4.50 6.95 -9.37
CA THR A 42 3.46 7.75 -8.71
C THR A 42 3.39 9.19 -9.20
N MET A 43 4.52 9.87 -9.47
CA MET A 43 4.51 11.27 -9.92
C MET A 43 3.90 11.41 -11.33
N SER A 44 4.22 10.48 -12.22
CA SER A 44 3.65 10.46 -13.58
C SER A 44 2.15 10.18 -13.56
N ILE A 45 1.71 9.30 -12.65
CA ILE A 45 0.31 8.97 -12.41
C ILE A 45 -0.42 10.19 -11.84
N TYR A 46 0.13 10.80 -10.78
CA TYR A 46 -0.40 11.99 -10.13
C TYR A 46 -0.63 13.13 -11.11
N ARG A 47 0.26 13.31 -12.07
CA ARG A 47 0.14 14.33 -13.13
C ARG A 47 -0.79 13.94 -14.28
N GLY A 48 -1.32 12.72 -14.30
CA GLY A 48 -2.16 12.21 -15.39
C GLY A 48 -1.42 11.94 -16.70
N ILE A 49 -0.08 11.85 -16.67
CA ILE A 49 0.77 11.68 -17.87
C ILE A 49 1.55 10.36 -17.85
N SER A 50 1.06 9.37 -17.10
CA SER A 50 1.80 8.12 -16.95
C SER A 50 1.87 7.37 -18.28
N PRO A 51 3.07 7.06 -18.80
CA PRO A 51 3.24 6.31 -20.06
C PRO A 51 2.79 4.85 -19.94
N LEU A 52 2.46 4.40 -18.72
CA LEU A 52 1.93 3.07 -18.44
C LEU A 52 0.41 3.01 -18.60
N SER A 53 -0.28 4.15 -18.68
CA SER A 53 -1.74 4.20 -18.78
C SER A 53 -2.28 3.51 -20.03
N ASP A 54 -1.49 3.49 -21.11
CA ASP A 54 -1.85 2.86 -22.39
C ASP A 54 -1.15 1.53 -22.62
N LYS A 55 -0.48 0.99 -21.59
CA LYS A 55 0.29 -0.25 -21.67
C LYS A 55 -0.24 -1.32 -20.71
N ARG A 56 -0.06 -2.58 -21.07
CA ARG A 56 -0.21 -3.75 -20.19
C ARG A 56 1.16 -4.37 -19.97
N TYR A 57 1.43 -4.79 -18.75
CA TYR A 57 2.61 -5.60 -18.46
C TYR A 57 2.30 -7.06 -18.77
N ASP A 58 3.10 -7.67 -19.64
CA ASP A 58 3.06 -9.09 -19.95
C ASP A 58 4.13 -9.79 -19.11
N SER A 59 3.73 -10.57 -18.11
CA SER A 59 4.64 -11.20 -17.17
C SER A 59 5.41 -12.38 -17.75
N GLU A 60 4.89 -13.00 -18.81
CA GLU A 60 5.55 -14.12 -19.49
C GLU A 60 6.69 -13.61 -20.37
N LEU A 61 6.45 -12.53 -21.11
CA LEU A 61 7.45 -11.91 -21.96
C LEU A 61 8.34 -10.89 -21.23
N GLY A 62 7.90 -10.40 -20.07
CA GLY A 62 8.57 -9.33 -19.33
C GLY A 62 8.49 -7.96 -20.01
N LEU A 63 7.51 -7.74 -20.88
CA LEU A 63 7.40 -6.55 -21.75
C LEU A 63 6.16 -5.71 -21.44
N PHE A 64 6.27 -4.40 -21.70
CA PHE A 64 5.10 -3.51 -21.73
C PHE A 64 4.55 -3.42 -23.15
N LEU A 65 3.37 -4.00 -23.37
CA LEU A 65 2.69 -4.02 -24.66
C LEU A 65 1.56 -2.99 -24.70
N PRO A 66 1.20 -2.40 -25.85
CA PRO A 66 0.02 -1.56 -25.96
C PRO A 66 -1.23 -2.31 -25.48
N LYS A 67 -2.16 -1.60 -24.83
CA LYS A 67 -3.47 -2.18 -24.49
C LYS A 67 -4.26 -2.47 -25.76
N SER A 68 -4.76 -3.68 -25.91
CA SER A 68 -5.91 -3.94 -26.77
C SER A 68 -7.17 -3.43 -26.06
N HIS A 69 -8.27 -3.21 -26.78
CA HIS A 69 -9.53 -2.62 -26.29
C HIS A 69 -10.15 -3.34 -25.05
N ALA A 70 -9.59 -4.47 -24.59
CA ALA A 70 -10.15 -5.31 -23.55
C ALA A 70 -9.25 -5.53 -22.30
N GLY A 71 -8.12 -4.84 -22.12
CA GLY A 71 -7.37 -5.05 -20.88
C GLY A 71 -6.13 -4.20 -20.63
N GLY A 72 -5.86 -3.96 -19.34
CA GLY A 72 -4.64 -3.37 -18.80
C GLY A 72 -4.91 -2.36 -17.68
N TRP A 73 -3.95 -2.19 -16.77
CA TRP A 73 -4.07 -1.29 -15.62
C TRP A 73 -4.02 0.18 -16.06
N THR A 74 -5.06 0.97 -15.78
CA THR A 74 -5.06 2.43 -15.99
C THR A 74 -4.99 3.11 -14.63
N ALA A 75 -4.22 4.17 -14.53
CA ALA A 75 -4.30 5.09 -13.41
C ALA A 75 -5.74 5.56 -13.21
N SER A 76 -6.34 5.21 -12.08
CA SER A 76 -7.68 5.65 -11.70
C SER A 76 -7.61 6.61 -10.52
N PHE A 77 -8.38 7.69 -10.60
CA PHE A 77 -8.63 8.58 -9.47
C PHE A 77 -10.02 8.26 -8.88
N PRO A 78 -10.20 8.39 -7.55
CA PRO A 78 -9.23 8.83 -6.57
C PRO A 78 -8.17 7.76 -6.25
N MET A 79 -6.93 8.18 -6.01
CA MET A 79 -5.83 7.30 -5.57
C MET A 79 -5.25 7.75 -4.24
N LYS A 80 -4.83 6.81 -3.40
CA LYS A 80 -4.16 7.09 -2.13
C LYS A 80 -2.72 7.54 -2.37
N LEU A 81 -2.26 8.48 -1.54
CA LEU A 81 -0.87 8.92 -1.48
C LEU A 81 -0.26 8.52 -0.11
N GLY A 82 1.04 8.24 -0.09
CA GLY A 82 1.87 7.84 1.04
C GLY A 82 2.35 6.38 0.95
N ASN A 83 3.16 6.01 -0.06
CA ASN A 83 3.66 4.64 -0.19
C ASN A 83 4.81 4.25 0.75
N ILE A 84 5.38 5.21 1.47
CA ILE A 84 6.38 4.98 2.52
C ILE A 84 5.81 5.50 3.82
N THR A 85 5.86 4.69 4.87
CA THR A 85 5.37 5.11 6.19
C THR A 85 6.20 4.49 7.31
N VAL A 86 6.35 5.25 8.39
CA VAL A 86 6.82 4.77 9.70
C VAL A 86 5.75 5.13 10.71
N GLY A 87 5.50 4.22 11.64
CA GLY A 87 4.49 4.41 12.66
C GLY A 87 4.42 3.27 13.65
N THR A 88 3.50 3.40 14.59
CA THR A 88 3.30 2.44 15.67
C THR A 88 2.22 1.43 15.31
N VAL A 89 2.47 0.14 15.55
CA VAL A 89 1.46 -0.92 15.41
C VAL A 89 0.44 -0.76 16.55
N THR A 90 -0.83 -0.55 16.21
CA THR A 90 -1.90 -0.35 17.20
C THR A 90 -2.74 -1.61 17.39
N GLU A 91 -2.91 -2.40 16.34
CA GLU A 91 -3.70 -3.63 16.34
C GLU A 91 -3.08 -4.66 15.38
N PHE A 92 -3.35 -5.94 15.65
CA PHE A 92 -2.91 -7.04 14.80
C PHE A 92 -3.84 -8.24 14.97
N THR A 93 -4.03 -9.00 13.90
CA THR A 93 -4.64 -10.34 13.98
C THR A 93 -3.55 -11.39 14.17
N VAL A 94 -3.90 -12.66 14.41
CA VAL A 94 -2.91 -13.73 14.54
C VAL A 94 -2.09 -13.79 13.24
N ILE A 95 -0.85 -13.30 13.29
CA ILE A 95 0.09 -13.25 12.16
C ILE A 95 0.80 -14.61 12.01
N CYS A 96 0.83 -15.41 13.07
CA CYS A 96 1.51 -16.70 13.10
C CYS A 96 0.90 -17.61 14.19
N ARG A 97 0.52 -18.84 13.82
CA ARG A 97 0.22 -19.89 14.81
C ARG A 97 1.57 -20.44 15.28
N LEU A 98 2.01 -20.00 16.46
CA LEU A 98 3.22 -20.54 17.08
C LEU A 98 2.99 -22.01 17.45
N GLU A 99 3.74 -22.93 16.86
CA GLU A 99 3.71 -24.37 17.21
C GLU A 99 4.22 -24.64 18.64
N ARG A 100 4.89 -23.66 19.27
CA ARG A 100 5.35 -23.74 20.66
C ARG A 100 4.95 -22.49 21.45
N PRO A 101 4.46 -22.64 22.70
CA PRO A 101 4.08 -21.51 23.53
C PRO A 101 5.29 -20.63 23.86
N ILE A 102 5.23 -19.35 23.50
CA ILE A 102 6.24 -18.35 23.89
C ILE A 102 5.73 -17.64 25.14
N ARG A 103 6.54 -17.58 26.20
CA ARG A 103 6.29 -16.65 27.32
C ARG A 103 6.48 -15.23 26.82
N LEU A 104 5.39 -14.47 26.70
CA LEU A 104 5.42 -13.04 26.46
C LEU A 104 6.10 -12.36 27.66
N THR A 105 7.38 -12.06 27.54
CA THR A 105 8.08 -11.17 28.47
C THR A 105 8.03 -9.75 27.92
N ARG A 106 8.13 -8.71 28.76
CA ARG A 106 8.15 -7.29 28.34
C ARG A 106 9.35 -6.90 27.44
N LYS A 107 10.15 -7.87 26.98
CA LYS A 107 11.27 -7.64 26.07
C LYS A 107 10.83 -7.84 24.62
N PRO A 108 11.32 -7.04 23.67
CA PRO A 108 10.99 -7.19 22.26
C PRO A 108 11.38 -8.59 21.77
N LEU A 109 10.39 -9.32 21.26
CA LEU A 109 10.55 -10.64 20.67
C LEU A 109 11.09 -10.49 19.25
N ILE A 110 12.41 -10.59 19.08
CA ILE A 110 13.03 -10.69 17.76
C ILE A 110 12.84 -12.12 17.27
N LEU A 111 11.81 -12.34 16.45
CA LEU A 111 11.58 -13.60 15.74
C LEU A 111 12.66 -13.76 14.66
N ARG A 112 13.74 -14.48 14.97
CA ARG A 112 14.68 -14.95 13.94
C ARG A 112 14.07 -16.16 13.24
N ARG A 113 13.79 -16.02 11.94
CA ARG A 113 13.42 -17.13 11.06
C ARG A 113 14.64 -18.06 10.95
N LYS A 114 14.54 -19.31 11.41
CA LYS A 114 15.55 -20.33 11.11
C LYS A 114 15.38 -20.74 9.65
N HIS A 115 16.48 -20.71 8.90
CA HIS A 115 16.60 -21.31 7.58
C HIS A 115 16.48 -22.83 7.66
#